data_AF-A0AAD9G2N8-F1
#
_entry.id   AF-A0AAD9G2N8-F1
#
_cell.length_a   1.000
_cell.length_b   1.000
_cell.length_c   1.000
_cell.angle_alpha   90.00
_cell.angle_beta   90.00
_cell.angle_gamma   90.00
#
_symmetry.space_group_name_H-M   'P 1'
#
loop_
_entity.id
_entity.type
_entity.pdbx_description
1 polymer ?
#
loop_
_entity_poly.entity_id
_entity_poly.type
_entity_poly.pdbx_seq_one_letter_code
_entity_poly.pdbx_strand_id
1 'polypeptide(L)'
;MPSIAEACANLLDQSQPLFDLLISLLDHEDHQIRELALELYAQRVYRAYLIESMETMSFNDIFAKTFQFKSPVVDALASYDDLANLLRRNSSDSSLNLGEHNSEESSDDQETVDKPPPKPVERYQKTSPDFERHGAIVRIMNLESFQNAFTDVMTLFPLAKKTLSVRKDPLVNVLYVILVDEHSEEGNLLEQAEAFLKVVDQNLRSHNIRRVALNYAAAKHREHLGPQR
;
A
#
# COMPACT_ATOMS: atom_id res chain seq x y z
N MET A 1 -23.85 22.40 -11.11
CA MET A 1 -23.49 21.36 -10.13
C MET A 1 -22.46 20.48 -10.82
N PRO A 2 -21.25 20.31 -10.26
CA PRO A 2 -20.29 19.36 -10.82
C PRO A 2 -20.93 17.97 -10.85
N SER A 3 -20.60 17.18 -11.87
CA SER A 3 -21.02 15.78 -11.89
C SER A 3 -20.36 15.02 -10.73
N ILE A 4 -20.94 13.90 -10.29
CA ILE A 4 -20.34 13.07 -9.23
C ILE A 4 -18.90 12.66 -9.61
N ALA A 5 -18.67 12.36 -10.89
CA ALA A 5 -17.34 12.04 -11.40
C ALA A 5 -16.34 13.19 -11.24
N GLU A 6 -16.74 14.43 -11.53
CA GLU A 6 -15.89 15.61 -11.33
C GLU A 6 -15.61 15.88 -9.85
N ALA A 7 -16.61 15.69 -8.98
CA ALA A 7 -16.44 15.84 -7.54
C ALA A 7 -15.45 14.79 -6.98
N CYS A 8 -15.56 13.54 -7.44
CA CYS A 8 -14.64 12.46 -7.10
C CYS A 8 -13.21 12.72 -7.59
N ALA A 9 -13.04 13.19 -8.83
CA ALA A 9 -11.73 13.55 -9.37
C ALA A 9 -11.08 14.67 -8.55
N ASN A 10 -11.83 15.71 -8.22
CA ASN A 10 -11.35 16.80 -7.37
C ASN A 10 -10.92 16.30 -5.99
N LEU A 11 -11.68 15.37 -5.40
CA LEU A 11 -11.33 14.75 -4.12
C LEU A 11 -10.01 13.98 -4.24
N LEU A 12 -9.84 13.16 -5.29
CA LEU A 12 -8.61 12.41 -5.53
C LEU A 12 -7.39 13.28 -5.80
N ASP A 13 -7.56 14.54 -6.21
CA ASP A 13 -6.46 15.46 -6.48
C ASP A 13 -6.03 16.29 -5.27
N GLN A 14 -6.81 16.29 -4.18
CA GLN A 14 -6.45 16.99 -2.96
C GLN A 14 -5.16 16.43 -2.33
N SER A 15 -4.40 17.31 -1.68
CA SER A 15 -3.18 16.95 -0.93
C SER A 15 -3.47 16.46 0.49
N GLN A 16 -4.72 16.61 0.96
CA GLN A 16 -5.12 16.28 2.33
C GLN A 16 -5.20 14.75 2.57
N PRO A 17 -5.03 14.30 3.83
CA PRO A 17 -5.20 12.90 4.19
C PRO A 17 -6.68 12.50 4.12
N LEU A 18 -7.03 11.73 3.09
CA LEU A 18 -8.42 11.30 2.83
C LEU A 18 -8.74 9.89 3.32
N PHE A 19 -7.72 9.09 3.64
CA PHE A 19 -7.90 7.67 3.94
C PHE A 19 -8.79 7.43 5.15
N ASP A 20 -8.64 8.23 6.22
CA ASP A 20 -9.48 8.10 7.43
C ASP A 20 -10.96 8.37 7.12
N LEU A 21 -11.25 9.36 6.28
CA LEU A 21 -12.61 9.66 5.83
C LEU A 21 -13.16 8.50 5.00
N LEU A 22 -12.41 8.03 4.00
CA LEU A 22 -12.82 6.94 3.13
C LEU A 22 -13.07 5.64 3.93
N ILE A 23 -12.22 5.33 4.92
CA ILE A 23 -12.41 4.17 5.81
C ILE A 23 -13.68 4.33 6.64
N SER A 24 -13.94 5.52 7.20
CA SER A 24 -15.17 5.75 7.98
C SER A 24 -16.46 5.64 7.17
N LEU A 25 -16.41 5.88 5.85
CA LEU A 25 -17.56 5.72 4.96
C LEU A 25 -17.86 4.24 4.63
N LEU A 26 -16.99 3.30 4.99
CA LEU A 26 -17.21 1.87 4.72
C LEU A 26 -18.30 1.25 5.60
N ASP A 27 -18.71 1.94 6.67
CA ASP A 27 -19.84 1.55 7.53
C ASP A 27 -21.11 2.36 7.24
N HIS A 28 -21.13 3.13 6.14
CA HIS A 28 -22.30 3.88 5.73
C HIS A 28 -23.46 2.94 5.37
N GLU A 29 -24.71 3.32 5.69
CA GLU A 29 -25.91 2.49 5.44
C GLU A 29 -26.14 2.23 3.93
N ASP A 30 -25.89 3.25 3.11
CA ASP A 30 -26.00 3.18 1.66
C ASP A 30 -24.85 2.39 1.01
N HIS A 31 -25.20 1.34 0.27
CA HIS A 31 -24.28 0.50 -0.50
C HIS A 31 -23.46 1.30 -1.53
N GLN A 32 -24.08 2.25 -2.22
CA GLN A 32 -23.40 3.03 -3.26
C GLN A 32 -22.29 3.90 -2.68
N ILE A 33 -22.49 4.42 -1.45
CA ILE A 33 -21.47 5.21 -0.75
C ILE A 33 -20.29 4.33 -0.33
N ARG A 34 -20.56 3.13 0.20
CA ARG A 34 -19.48 2.19 0.56
C ARG A 34 -18.66 1.78 -0.66
N GLU A 35 -19.35 1.49 -1.77
CA GLU A 35 -18.72 1.13 -3.04
C GLU A 35 -17.83 2.25 -3.57
N LEU A 36 -18.34 3.48 -3.58
CA LEU A 36 -17.59 4.66 -4.01
C LEU A 36 -16.39 4.92 -3.11
N ALA A 37 -16.53 4.73 -1.79
CA ALA A 37 -15.43 4.90 -0.85
C ALA A 37 -14.28 3.92 -1.12
N LEU A 38 -14.57 2.64 -1.37
CA LEU A 38 -13.55 1.65 -1.75
C LEU A 38 -12.91 1.96 -3.10
N GLU A 39 -13.71 2.41 -4.07
CA GLU A 39 -13.21 2.78 -5.40
C GLU A 39 -12.22 3.95 -5.32
N LEU A 40 -12.59 5.01 -4.59
CA LEU A 40 -11.73 6.16 -4.36
C LEU A 40 -10.48 5.78 -3.56
N TYR A 41 -10.60 4.88 -2.59
CA TYR A 41 -9.48 4.36 -1.84
C TYR A 41 -8.48 3.65 -2.78
N ALA A 42 -8.97 2.76 -3.63
CA ALA A 42 -8.16 2.04 -4.62
C ALA A 42 -7.47 3.02 -5.59
N GLN A 43 -8.23 3.94 -6.19
CA GLN A 43 -7.72 4.94 -7.13
C GLN A 43 -6.66 5.86 -6.48
N ARG A 44 -6.83 6.20 -5.20
CA ARG A 44 -5.87 7.03 -4.47
C ARG A 44 -4.58 6.27 -4.11
N VAL A 45 -4.68 5.03 -3.62
CA VAL A 45 -3.49 4.20 -3.30
C VAL A 45 -2.72 3.82 -4.56
N TYR A 46 -3.44 3.53 -5.64
CA TYR A 46 -2.86 3.11 -6.92
C TYR A 46 -2.81 4.25 -7.95
N ARG A 47 -2.76 5.51 -7.52
CA ARG A 47 -2.74 6.69 -8.41
C ARG A 47 -1.62 6.65 -9.46
N ALA A 48 -0.47 6.06 -9.11
CA ALA A 48 0.66 5.93 -10.01
C ALA A 48 0.54 4.73 -10.97
N TYR A 49 -0.49 3.90 -10.84
CA TYR A 49 -0.69 2.68 -11.64
C TYR A 49 -1.83 2.88 -12.63
N LEU A 50 -1.79 2.13 -13.72
CA LEU A 50 -2.92 2.05 -14.63
C LEU A 50 -3.88 0.97 -14.11
N ILE A 51 -5.05 1.38 -13.63
CA ILE A 51 -6.14 0.45 -13.29
C ILE A 51 -6.92 0.16 -14.57
N GLU A 52 -6.99 -1.10 -14.98
CA GLU A 52 -7.64 -1.53 -16.23
C GLU A 52 -9.12 -1.87 -16.02
N SER A 53 -9.44 -2.46 -14.88
CA SER A 53 -10.80 -2.82 -14.51
C SER A 53 -10.95 -2.81 -12.99
N MET A 54 -12.18 -2.60 -12.53
CA MET A 54 -12.54 -2.63 -11.12
C MET A 54 -13.94 -3.19 -10.96
N GLU A 55 -14.15 -4.07 -9.98
CA GLU A 55 -15.43 -4.72 -9.73
C GLU A 55 -15.70 -4.74 -8.22
N THR A 56 -16.96 -4.51 -7.85
CA THR A 56 -17.41 -4.60 -6.46
C THR A 56 -17.95 -6.00 -6.21
N MET A 57 -17.36 -6.68 -5.23
CA MET A 57 -17.77 -8.00 -4.79
C MET A 57 -18.40 -7.90 -3.41
N SER A 58 -19.64 -8.37 -3.29
CA SER A 58 -20.32 -8.49 -2.00
C SER A 58 -20.93 -9.87 -1.89
N PHE A 59 -20.43 -10.66 -0.96
CA PHE A 59 -20.95 -11.99 -0.65
C PHE A 59 -20.56 -12.37 0.78
N ASN A 60 -21.40 -13.17 1.44
CA ASN A 60 -21.27 -13.46 2.87
C ASN A 60 -21.13 -12.14 3.66
N ASP A 61 -20.16 -12.06 4.56
CA ASP A 61 -19.80 -10.85 5.31
C ASP A 61 -18.68 -10.02 4.65
N ILE A 62 -18.31 -10.36 3.41
CA ILE A 62 -17.24 -9.73 2.66
C ILE A 62 -17.81 -8.61 1.79
N PHE A 63 -17.25 -7.41 1.96
CA PHE A 63 -17.44 -6.29 1.04
C PHE A 63 -16.07 -5.89 0.48
N ALA A 64 -15.87 -6.10 -0.81
CA ALA A 64 -14.57 -5.95 -1.45
C ALA A 64 -14.65 -5.22 -2.78
N LYS A 65 -13.55 -4.58 -3.15
CA LYS A 65 -13.30 -4.03 -4.49
C LYS A 65 -12.09 -4.74 -5.08
N THR A 66 -12.29 -5.49 -6.14
CA THR A 66 -11.23 -6.16 -6.90
C THR A 66 -10.85 -5.29 -8.09
N PHE A 67 -9.58 -5.32 -8.49
CA PHE A 67 -9.09 -4.52 -9.61
C PHE A 67 -7.92 -5.18 -10.31
N GLN A 68 -7.79 -4.89 -11.60
CA GLN A 68 -6.63 -5.24 -12.41
C GLN A 68 -5.78 -4.00 -12.64
N PHE A 69 -4.47 -4.12 -12.48
CA PHE A 69 -3.58 -2.98 -12.63
C PHE A 69 -2.23 -3.35 -13.23
N LYS A 70 -1.61 -2.37 -13.89
CA LYS A 70 -0.25 -2.46 -14.45
C LYS A 70 0.65 -1.41 -13.85
N SER A 71 1.93 -1.76 -13.71
CA SER A 71 2.94 -0.77 -13.34
C SER A 71 2.95 0.37 -14.37
N PRO A 72 3.14 1.62 -13.94
CA PRO A 72 3.34 2.70 -14.88
C PRO A 72 4.52 2.36 -15.80
N VAL A 73 4.32 2.52 -17.10
CA VAL A 73 5.42 2.45 -18.06
C VAL A 73 6.37 3.60 -17.70
N VAL A 74 7.64 3.26 -17.52
CA VAL A 74 8.66 4.09 -16.84
C VAL A 74 8.93 5.43 -17.55
N ASP A 75 8.40 5.67 -18.75
CA ASP A 75 8.61 6.93 -19.47
C ASP A 75 8.02 8.17 -18.78
N ALA A 76 7.09 8.02 -17.83
CA ALA A 76 6.52 9.16 -17.10
C ALA A 76 7.24 9.49 -15.75
N LEU A 77 8.05 8.57 -15.21
CA LEU A 77 8.66 8.72 -13.87
C LEU A 77 10.20 8.70 -13.88
N ALA A 78 10.83 8.47 -15.03
CA ALA A 78 12.29 8.47 -15.19
C ALA A 78 12.96 9.86 -15.04
N SER A 79 12.26 10.89 -14.58
CA SER A 79 12.81 12.25 -14.41
C SER A 79 13.41 12.53 -13.03
N TYR A 80 13.49 11.55 -12.12
CA TYR A 80 14.12 11.77 -10.80
C TYR A 80 15.60 11.35 -10.76
N ASP A 81 16.00 10.28 -11.46
CA ASP A 81 17.42 9.95 -11.62
C ASP A 81 18.15 10.97 -12.51
N ASP A 82 17.43 11.55 -13.49
CA ASP A 82 17.97 12.64 -14.32
C ASP A 82 18.11 13.97 -13.54
N LEU A 83 17.28 14.21 -12.52
CA LEU A 83 17.44 15.36 -11.61
C LEU A 83 18.66 15.21 -10.71
N ALA A 84 18.91 14.00 -10.18
CA ALA A 84 20.12 13.72 -9.40
C ALA A 84 21.39 13.87 -10.26
N ASN A 85 21.32 13.48 -11.53
CA ASN A 85 22.41 13.69 -12.48
C ASN A 85 22.55 15.15 -12.94
N LEU A 86 21.45 15.92 -13.05
CA LEU A 86 21.46 17.38 -13.30
C LEU A 86 22.05 18.18 -12.14
N LEU A 87 21.70 17.82 -10.89
CA LEU A 87 22.27 18.43 -9.68
C LEU A 87 23.77 18.14 -9.55
N ARG A 88 24.22 16.92 -9.93
CA ARG A 88 25.65 16.60 -9.98
C ARG A 88 26.38 17.30 -11.13
N ARG A 89 25.74 17.48 -12.29
CA ARG A 89 26.34 18.17 -13.44
C ARG A 89 26.52 19.67 -13.22
N ASN A 90 25.68 20.30 -12.40
CA ASN A 90 25.82 21.71 -12.04
C ASN A 90 26.77 21.95 -10.85
N SER A 91 27.30 20.88 -10.24
CA SER A 91 28.25 20.96 -9.11
C SER A 91 29.72 20.91 -9.56
N SER A 92 30.00 21.15 -10.84
CA SER A 92 31.35 21.23 -11.39
C SER A 92 31.45 22.48 -12.25
N ASP A 93 32.29 23.41 -11.80
CA ASP A 93 32.63 24.71 -12.39
C ASP A 93 31.66 25.88 -12.15
N SER A 94 31.89 26.60 -11.04
CA SER A 94 32.20 28.03 -11.06
C SER A 94 32.61 28.50 -9.67
N SER A 95 33.89 28.86 -9.56
CA SER A 95 34.53 29.48 -8.40
C SER A 95 33.80 30.73 -7.90
N LEU A 96 33.52 30.80 -6.61
CA LEU A 96 33.57 32.06 -5.87
C LEU A 96 34.42 31.85 -4.62
N ASN A 97 35.68 32.25 -4.77
CA ASN A 97 36.59 32.59 -3.70
C ASN A 97 35.97 33.69 -2.83
N LEU A 98 35.80 33.44 -1.53
CA LEU A 98 35.92 34.47 -0.52
C LEU A 98 36.90 33.96 0.55
N GLY A 99 38.00 34.70 0.71
CA GLY A 99 39.14 34.41 1.59
C GLY A 99 38.77 34.21 3.05
N GLU A 100 39.47 33.29 3.72
CA GLU A 100 40.63 33.56 4.58
C GLU A 100 40.24 33.96 6.01
N HIS A 101 40.34 33.01 6.96
CA HIS A 101 41.49 32.97 7.88
C HIS A 101 41.41 31.79 8.88
N ASN A 102 42.49 30.99 8.87
CA ASN A 102 43.21 30.29 9.94
C ASN A 102 42.51 29.94 11.27
N SER A 103 42.62 28.67 11.68
CA SER A 103 43.71 28.24 12.58
C SER A 103 43.69 26.71 12.82
N GLU A 104 44.90 26.16 12.90
CA GLU A 104 45.30 24.77 13.06
C GLU A 104 44.97 24.19 14.46
N GLU A 105 44.70 22.88 14.54
CA GLU A 105 45.06 21.90 15.60
C GLU A 105 44.28 20.59 15.31
N SER A 106 44.90 19.53 14.77
CA SER A 106 45.62 18.46 15.48
C SER A 106 44.77 17.69 16.53
N SER A 107 44.14 16.57 16.12
CA SER A 107 44.15 15.33 16.90
C SER A 107 43.83 14.15 15.98
N ASP A 108 44.77 13.22 15.96
CA ASP A 108 44.73 11.93 15.27
C ASP A 108 44.12 10.93 16.27
N ASP A 109 42.80 10.75 16.22
CA ASP A 109 42.11 9.73 17.01
C ASP A 109 41.37 8.77 16.07
N GLN A 110 41.91 7.55 16.00
CA GLN A 110 41.31 6.39 15.37
C GLN A 110 40.00 6.01 16.07
N GLU A 111 38.88 6.54 15.59
CA GLU A 111 37.57 5.92 15.80
C GLU A 111 37.29 4.93 14.68
N THR A 112 37.16 3.67 15.07
CA THR A 112 36.65 2.57 14.26
C THR A 112 35.35 2.97 13.58
N VAL A 113 35.40 3.27 12.28
CA VAL A 113 34.21 3.45 11.45
C VAL A 113 33.47 2.11 11.42
N ASP A 114 32.50 1.97 12.32
CA ASP A 114 31.52 0.90 12.29
C ASP A 114 30.93 0.84 10.89
N LYS A 115 31.21 -0.28 10.20
CA LYS A 115 30.52 -0.61 8.96
C LYS A 115 29.02 -0.56 9.27
N PRO A 116 28.20 0.19 8.51
CA PRO A 116 26.76 0.10 8.67
C PRO A 116 26.37 -1.36 8.47
N PRO A 117 25.49 -1.93 9.32
CA PRO A 117 25.05 -3.30 9.15
C PRO A 117 24.46 -3.44 7.74
N PRO A 118 24.73 -4.56 7.04
CA PRO A 118 24.18 -4.77 5.72
C PRO A 118 22.66 -4.68 5.83
N LYS A 119 22.06 -3.63 5.26
CA LYS A 119 20.63 -3.58 5.04
C LYS A 119 20.25 -4.87 4.31
N PRO A 120 19.23 -5.63 4.76
CA PRO A 120 18.78 -6.78 4.00
C PRO A 120 18.33 -6.24 2.65
N VAL A 121 19.14 -6.49 1.64
CA VAL A 121 18.81 -6.19 0.25
C VAL A 121 17.84 -7.27 -0.17
N GLU A 122 16.59 -7.17 0.30
CA GLU A 122 15.47 -7.65 -0.51
C GLU A 122 15.48 -6.77 -1.76
N ARG A 123 16.28 -7.17 -2.76
CA ARG A 123 16.12 -6.70 -4.13
C ARG A 123 14.70 -7.08 -4.50
N TYR A 124 13.75 -6.17 -4.29
CA TYR A 124 12.43 -6.26 -4.89
C TYR A 124 12.66 -6.46 -6.37
N GLN A 125 12.51 -7.70 -6.85
CA GLN A 125 12.61 -7.99 -8.26
C GLN A 125 11.60 -7.07 -8.94
N LYS A 126 12.12 -6.25 -9.87
CA LYS A 126 11.31 -5.35 -10.68
C LYS A 126 10.45 -6.26 -11.56
N THR A 127 9.20 -6.44 -11.14
CA THR A 127 8.23 -7.26 -11.85
C THR A 127 7.94 -6.59 -13.19
N SER A 128 7.97 -7.36 -14.28
CA SER A 128 7.75 -6.82 -15.64
C SER A 128 6.45 -5.99 -15.67
N PRO A 129 6.41 -4.88 -16.43
CA PRO A 129 5.17 -4.17 -16.71
C PRO A 129 4.13 -5.05 -17.44
N ASP A 130 4.56 -6.12 -18.10
CA ASP A 130 3.68 -7.01 -18.89
C ASP A 130 2.88 -8.01 -18.03
N PHE A 131 3.17 -8.13 -16.74
CA PHE A 131 2.38 -9.00 -15.86
C PHE A 131 1.05 -8.32 -15.51
N GLU A 132 -0.04 -9.02 -15.79
CA GLU A 132 -1.36 -8.72 -15.26
C GLU A 132 -1.33 -8.91 -13.74
N ARG A 133 -1.72 -7.88 -12.99
CA ARG A 133 -1.73 -7.91 -11.53
C ARG A 133 -3.14 -7.71 -11.03
N HIS A 134 -3.51 -8.52 -10.05
CA HIS A 134 -4.79 -8.40 -9.38
C HIS A 134 -4.60 -7.81 -7.99
N GLY A 135 -5.44 -6.85 -7.66
CA GLY A 135 -5.57 -6.28 -6.33
C GLY A 135 -6.96 -6.53 -5.77
N ALA A 136 -7.05 -6.67 -4.46
CA ALA A 136 -8.32 -6.62 -3.75
C ALA A 136 -8.16 -5.74 -2.51
N ILE A 137 -9.14 -4.87 -2.27
CA ILE A 137 -9.32 -4.16 -1.00
C ILE A 137 -10.60 -4.68 -0.36
N VAL A 138 -10.48 -5.24 0.84
CA VAL A 138 -11.56 -5.94 1.53
C VAL A 138 -11.85 -5.25 2.85
N ARG A 139 -13.12 -4.94 3.10
CA ARG A 139 -13.59 -4.45 4.40
C ARG A 139 -14.04 -5.62 5.26
N ILE A 140 -13.45 -5.72 6.45
CA ILE A 140 -13.72 -6.77 7.45
C ILE A 140 -13.79 -6.13 8.83
N MET A 141 -14.55 -6.72 9.76
CA MET A 141 -14.70 -6.17 11.11
C MET A 141 -13.37 -6.15 11.88
N ASN A 142 -12.77 -7.31 12.07
CA ASN A 142 -11.58 -7.52 12.89
C ASN A 142 -10.73 -8.68 12.37
N LEU A 143 -9.57 -8.89 12.97
CA LEU A 143 -8.62 -9.92 12.55
C LEU A 143 -9.24 -11.32 12.61
N GLU A 144 -10.01 -11.65 13.65
CA GLU A 144 -10.67 -12.96 13.78
C GLU A 144 -11.62 -13.22 12.60
N SER A 145 -12.43 -12.21 12.24
CA SER A 145 -13.33 -12.30 11.08
C SER A 145 -12.55 -12.50 9.79
N PHE A 146 -11.38 -11.88 9.64
CA PHE A 146 -10.51 -12.10 8.48
C PHE A 146 -9.97 -13.53 8.42
N GLN A 147 -9.57 -14.09 9.56
CA GLN A 147 -9.10 -15.49 9.63
C GLN A 147 -10.20 -16.46 9.20
N ASN A 148 -11.43 -16.26 9.68
CA ASN A 148 -12.59 -17.09 9.34
C ASN A 148 -12.99 -16.95 7.86
N ALA A 149 -12.92 -15.73 7.32
CA ALA A 149 -13.27 -15.43 5.93
C ALA A 149 -12.12 -15.64 4.94
N PHE A 150 -10.95 -16.10 5.39
CA PHE A 150 -9.74 -16.12 4.55
C PHE A 150 -9.91 -16.92 3.25
N THR A 151 -10.51 -18.10 3.34
CA THR A 151 -10.76 -18.96 2.17
C THR A 151 -11.64 -18.25 1.14
N ASP A 152 -12.67 -17.55 1.61
CA ASP A 152 -13.59 -16.78 0.78
C ASP A 152 -12.87 -15.58 0.13
N VAL A 153 -12.01 -14.87 0.88
CA VAL A 153 -11.19 -13.76 0.36
C VAL A 153 -10.23 -14.25 -0.73
N MET A 154 -9.68 -15.46 -0.61
CA MET A 154 -8.78 -16.01 -1.63
C MET A 154 -9.49 -16.32 -2.96
N THR A 155 -10.80 -16.54 -2.96
CA THR A 155 -11.58 -16.72 -4.20
C THR A 155 -11.60 -15.48 -5.09
N LEU A 156 -11.29 -14.30 -4.53
CA LEU A 156 -11.16 -13.04 -5.28
C LEU A 156 -9.97 -13.03 -6.23
N PHE A 157 -9.00 -13.93 -6.04
CA PHE A 157 -7.78 -13.99 -6.84
C PHE A 157 -7.73 -15.25 -7.72
N PRO A 158 -7.27 -15.13 -8.97
CA PRO A 158 -7.07 -16.30 -9.80
C PRO A 158 -5.98 -17.20 -9.20
N LEU A 159 -6.18 -18.51 -9.31
CA LEU A 159 -5.17 -19.51 -8.99
C LEU A 159 -3.98 -19.37 -9.94
N ALA A 160 -2.77 -19.51 -9.40
CA ALA A 160 -1.55 -19.52 -10.20
C ALA A 160 -1.63 -20.66 -11.24
N LYS A 161 -1.55 -20.29 -12.52
CA LYS A 161 -1.49 -21.25 -13.62
C LYS A 161 -0.15 -21.99 -13.53
N LYS A 162 -0.13 -23.17 -12.91
CA LYS A 162 1.04 -24.05 -12.90
C LYS A 162 1.31 -24.55 -14.33
N THR A 163 2.01 -23.75 -15.13
CA THR A 163 2.54 -24.24 -16.40
C THR A 163 3.68 -25.21 -16.10
N LEU A 164 3.83 -26.27 -16.91
CA LEU A 164 4.89 -27.29 -16.79
C LEU A 164 6.33 -26.72 -16.95
N SER A 165 6.48 -25.39 -17.06
CA SER A 165 7.76 -24.72 -17.16
C SER A 165 8.28 -24.37 -15.77
N VAL A 166 9.55 -24.69 -15.52
CA VAL A 166 10.27 -24.54 -14.23
C VAL A 166 10.41 -23.07 -13.76
N ARG A 167 9.85 -22.10 -14.51
CA ARG A 167 9.83 -20.70 -14.08
C ARG A 167 8.79 -20.55 -12.96
N LYS A 168 9.29 -20.35 -11.74
CA LYS A 168 8.46 -19.82 -10.65
C LYS A 168 7.84 -18.52 -11.14
N ASP A 169 6.53 -18.51 -11.30
CA ASP A 169 5.81 -17.28 -11.60
C ASP A 169 6.08 -16.25 -10.47
N PRO A 170 6.32 -14.98 -10.82
CA PRO A 170 6.56 -13.96 -9.81
C PRO A 170 5.29 -13.73 -9.00
N LEU A 171 5.45 -13.55 -7.68
CA LEU A 171 4.37 -13.03 -6.84
C LEU A 171 4.11 -11.58 -7.24
N VAL A 172 2.88 -11.28 -7.67
CA VAL A 172 2.51 -9.98 -8.25
C VAL A 172 1.23 -9.39 -7.68
N ASN A 173 0.35 -10.23 -7.12
CA ASN A 173 -0.96 -9.82 -6.62
C ASN A 173 -0.85 -9.18 -5.23
N VAL A 174 -1.84 -8.37 -4.87
CA VAL A 174 -1.83 -7.56 -3.65
C VAL A 174 -3.18 -7.63 -2.95
N LEU A 175 -3.16 -7.90 -1.65
CA LEU A 175 -4.34 -7.91 -0.79
C LEU A 175 -4.26 -6.78 0.22
N TYR A 176 -5.31 -6.00 0.32
CA TYR A 176 -5.52 -4.98 1.34
C TYR A 176 -6.73 -5.39 2.17
N VAL A 177 -6.56 -5.49 3.48
CA VAL A 177 -7.63 -5.75 4.43
C VAL A 177 -7.78 -4.52 5.30
N ILE A 178 -8.98 -3.95 5.32
CA ILE A 178 -9.36 -2.83 6.16
C ILE A 178 -10.19 -3.39 7.30
N LEU A 179 -9.64 -3.33 8.52
CA LEU A 179 -10.29 -3.70 9.76
C LEU A 179 -11.01 -2.47 10.32
N VAL A 180 -12.35 -2.52 10.40
CA VAL A 180 -13.17 -1.35 10.78
C VAL A 180 -13.49 -1.27 12.28
N ASP A 181 -13.44 -2.40 12.99
CA ASP A 181 -13.83 -2.54 14.40
C ASP A 181 -12.80 -3.39 15.16
N GLU A 182 -11.52 -3.06 14.95
CA GLU A 182 -10.41 -3.73 15.62
C GLU A 182 -10.12 -3.07 16.97
N HIS A 183 -10.27 -3.84 18.05
CA HIS A 183 -10.06 -3.39 19.43
C HIS A 183 -8.82 -4.00 20.09
N SER A 184 -8.10 -4.87 19.37
CA SER A 184 -6.87 -5.47 19.88
C SER A 184 -5.77 -4.42 20.04
N GLU A 185 -4.98 -4.55 21.11
CA GLU A 185 -3.75 -3.78 21.24
C GLU A 185 -2.80 -4.09 20.07
N GLU A 186 -2.11 -3.06 19.55
CA GLU A 186 -1.29 -3.16 18.34
C GLU A 186 -0.26 -4.30 18.40
N GLY A 187 0.40 -4.50 19.55
CA GLY A 187 1.38 -5.58 19.72
C GLY A 187 0.77 -6.97 19.57
N ASN A 188 -0.41 -7.18 20.16
CA ASN A 188 -1.15 -8.44 20.07
C ASN A 188 -1.70 -8.65 18.65
N LEU A 189 -2.23 -7.59 18.02
CA LEU A 189 -2.70 -7.63 16.65
C LEU A 189 -1.59 -8.06 15.69
N LEU A 190 -0.39 -7.48 15.83
CA LEU A 190 0.76 -7.79 14.98
C LEU A 190 1.23 -9.24 15.16
N GLU A 191 1.33 -9.71 16.40
CA GLU A 191 1.74 -11.09 16.70
C GLU A 191 0.75 -12.11 16.12
N GLN A 192 -0.55 -11.89 16.33
CA GLN A 192 -1.60 -12.76 15.79
C GLN A 192 -1.65 -12.74 14.26
N ALA A 193 -1.53 -11.56 13.66
CA ALA A 193 -1.49 -11.41 12.21
C ALA A 193 -0.28 -12.13 11.60
N GLU A 194 0.91 -11.99 12.20
CA GLU A 194 2.13 -12.66 11.73
C GLU A 194 2.01 -14.18 11.86
N ALA A 195 1.52 -14.68 13.01
CA ALA A 195 1.30 -16.10 13.23
C ALA A 195 0.32 -16.67 12.20
N PHE A 196 -0.79 -15.97 11.95
CA PHE A 196 -1.77 -16.37 10.95
C PHE A 196 -1.20 -16.37 9.53
N LEU A 197 -0.51 -15.30 9.11
CA LEU A 197 0.09 -15.19 7.78
C LEU A 197 1.14 -16.29 7.52
N LYS A 198 1.86 -16.75 8.55
CA LYS A 198 2.76 -17.92 8.43
C LYS A 198 2.02 -19.22 8.16
N VAL A 199 0.84 -19.41 8.77
CA VAL A 199 0.00 -20.60 8.54
C VAL A 199 -0.55 -20.62 7.12
N VAL A 200 -0.94 -19.46 6.57
CA VAL A 200 -1.56 -19.36 5.24
C VAL A 200 -0.59 -19.02 4.10
N ASP A 201 0.72 -18.93 4.34
CA ASP A 201 1.75 -18.54 3.36
C ASP A 201 1.66 -19.37 2.06
N GLN A 202 1.46 -20.67 2.17
CA GLN A 202 1.35 -21.55 1.01
C GLN A 202 0.11 -21.25 0.15
N ASN A 203 -1.00 -20.85 0.79
CA ASN A 203 -2.22 -20.46 0.11
C ASN A 203 -2.02 -19.11 -0.61
N LEU A 204 -1.46 -18.11 0.09
CA LEU A 204 -1.10 -16.81 -0.50
C LEU A 204 -0.20 -16.96 -1.73
N ARG A 205 0.81 -17.83 -1.67
CA ARG A 205 1.69 -18.16 -2.81
C ARG A 205 0.95 -18.82 -3.95
N SER A 206 -0.04 -19.67 -3.67
CA SER A 206 -0.84 -20.34 -4.70
C SER A 206 -1.72 -19.38 -5.51
N HIS A 207 -1.99 -18.19 -4.97
CA HIS A 207 -2.68 -17.08 -5.63
C HIS A 207 -1.74 -15.95 -6.07
N ASN A 208 -0.42 -16.20 -6.10
CA ASN A 208 0.61 -15.22 -6.46
C ASN A 208 0.58 -13.91 -5.64
N ILE A 209 0.10 -13.96 -4.39
CA ILE A 209 0.06 -12.79 -3.50
C ILE A 209 1.48 -12.43 -3.08
N ARG A 210 1.89 -11.20 -3.41
CA ARG A 210 3.20 -10.62 -3.05
C ARG A 210 3.15 -9.88 -1.72
N ARG A 211 2.05 -9.18 -1.46
CA ARG A 211 1.89 -8.32 -0.29
C ARG A 211 0.48 -8.44 0.25
N VAL A 212 0.39 -8.59 1.57
CA VAL A 212 -0.82 -8.38 2.35
C VAL A 212 -0.61 -7.13 3.19
N ALA A 213 -1.52 -6.17 3.10
CA ALA A 213 -1.54 -4.98 3.93
C ALA A 213 -2.76 -5.02 4.84
N LEU A 214 -2.54 -4.89 6.14
CA LEU A 214 -3.58 -4.77 7.15
C LEU A 214 -3.64 -3.31 7.58
N ASN A 215 -4.75 -2.65 7.29
CA ASN A 215 -5.04 -1.31 7.76
C ASN A 215 -6.16 -1.40 8.79
N TYR A 216 -6.04 -0.70 9.89
CA TYR A 216 -7.09 -0.60 10.89
C TYR A 216 -7.31 0.87 11.22
N ALA A 217 -8.56 1.26 11.38
CA ALA A 217 -8.87 2.52 12.03
C ALA A 217 -8.71 2.29 13.53
N ALA A 218 -7.78 2.98 14.17
CA ALA A 218 -7.75 3.00 15.63
C ALA A 218 -9.12 3.50 16.11
N ALA A 219 -9.80 2.70 16.92
CA ALA A 219 -11.11 3.04 17.45
C ALA A 219 -11.04 4.43 18.09
N LYS A 220 -11.59 5.45 17.40
CA LYS A 220 -11.85 6.74 18.04
C LYS A 220 -12.82 6.44 19.16
N HIS A 221 -12.45 6.74 20.40
CA HIS A 221 -13.33 6.78 21.57
C HIS A 221 -14.72 7.30 21.16
N ARG A 222 -15.66 6.38 20.95
CA ARG A 222 -17.10 6.67 20.87
C ARG A 222 -17.64 6.82 22.29
N GLU A 223 -16.95 7.62 23.09
CA GLU A 223 -17.43 8.09 24.38
C GLU A 223 -17.58 9.60 24.24
N HIS A 224 -18.75 10.14 24.59
CA HIS A 224 -19.19 11.54 24.48
C HIS A 224 -20.08 11.87 23.27
N LEU A 225 -21.15 11.09 23.10
CA LEU A 225 -22.46 11.65 22.75
C LEU A 225 -23.52 10.86 23.53
N GLY A 226 -23.70 11.24 24.79
CA GLY A 226 -24.86 10.83 25.56
C GLY A 226 -26.14 11.36 24.89
N PRO A 227 -27.29 10.69 25.10
CA PRO A 227 -28.55 11.19 24.58
C PRO A 227 -28.92 12.46 25.36
N GLN A 228 -28.85 13.62 24.70
CA GLN A 228 -29.73 14.72 25.06
C GLN A 228 -31.01 14.56 24.26
N ARG A 229 -32.01 13.92 24.87
CA ARG A 229 -33.42 14.30 24.83
C ARG A 229 -34.20 13.49 25.85
#